data_AF-A0A225V0D3-F1
#
_entry.id   AF-A0A225V0D3-F1
#
_cell.length_a   1.000
_cell.length_b   1.000
_cell.length_c   1.000
_cell.angle_alpha   90.00
_cell.angle_beta   90.00
_cell.angle_gamma   90.00
#
_symmetry.space_group_name_H-M   'P 1'
#
loop_
_entity.id
_entity.type
_entity.pdbx_description
1 polymer ?
#
loop_
_entity_poly.entity_id
_entity_poly.type
_entity_poly.pdbx_seq_one_letter_code
_entity_poly.pdbx_strand_id
1 'polypeptide(L)'
;MERRGGGSRTTVPRRNRKKGPTRQEAAYARAVEKLGEDTLKEMGDDWGSWDTKYGSAEWEQSEGVVLNLLQQGFSEREIKAILPVGGSRVSRLPKVLALGVDTLHTRRQPSTPWHAFTDKGLDNFKAHCSTWVLEDGFPCAHHRPRQYFTEPNLTWLVVHSRYVYDSKREDSDARTMSYSRFTQYVHFYYPGQPELTAYDKQIILLEKTTHLNEAISQRRFVSSFIRS
;
A
#
# COMPACT_ATOMS: atom_id res chain seq x y z
N MET A 1 48.23 -57.72 17.32
CA MET A 1 47.46 -56.54 16.88
C MET A 1 47.47 -56.53 15.35
N GLU A 2 46.39 -57.00 14.72
CA GLU A 2 46.19 -56.89 13.27
C GLU A 2 45.10 -55.84 12.98
N ARG A 3 45.31 -55.06 11.91
CA ARG A 3 44.35 -54.57 10.89
C ARG A 3 45.10 -53.53 10.04
N ARG A 4 45.83 -53.94 8.99
CA ARG A 4 45.40 -54.04 7.57
C ARG A 4 44.60 -52.81 7.09
N GLY A 5 45.30 -51.97 6.31
CA GLY A 5 44.75 -50.82 5.61
C GLY A 5 43.73 -51.24 4.55
N GLY A 6 42.58 -50.55 4.56
CA GLY A 6 41.48 -50.76 3.64
C GLY A 6 41.39 -49.63 2.62
N GLY A 7 41.82 -49.95 1.39
CA GLY A 7 41.15 -49.62 0.13
C GLY A 7 40.72 -48.18 -0.13
N SER A 8 41.50 -47.49 -0.96
CA SER A 8 41.08 -46.32 -1.73
C SER A 8 39.75 -46.60 -2.46
N ARG A 9 38.70 -45.84 -2.15
CA ARG A 9 37.45 -45.86 -2.94
C ARG A 9 37.74 -45.20 -4.28
N THR A 10 37.99 -46.02 -5.28
CA THR A 10 37.92 -45.68 -6.69
C THR A 10 36.63 -44.92 -6.97
N THR A 11 36.76 -43.66 -7.36
CA THR A 11 35.67 -42.81 -7.83
C THR A 11 35.15 -43.38 -9.16
N VAL A 12 34.04 -44.10 -9.11
CA VAL A 12 33.32 -44.55 -10.31
C VAL A 12 32.97 -43.31 -11.15
N PRO A 13 33.41 -43.22 -12.42
CA PRO A 13 33.05 -42.10 -13.27
C PRO A 13 31.53 -42.02 -13.40
N ARG A 14 30.95 -40.85 -13.08
CA ARG A 14 29.52 -40.60 -13.34
C ARG A 14 29.28 -40.81 -14.83
N ARG A 15 28.48 -41.80 -15.20
CA ARG A 15 27.96 -41.95 -16.57
C ARG A 15 27.32 -40.63 -16.98
N ASN A 16 27.91 -39.95 -17.96
CA ASN A 16 27.33 -38.79 -18.63
C ASN A 16 26.08 -39.25 -19.38
N ARG A 17 24.94 -39.28 -18.68
CA ARG A 17 23.64 -39.51 -19.30
C ARG A 17 23.41 -38.35 -20.27
N LYS A 18 23.21 -38.64 -21.56
CA LYS A 18 22.83 -37.62 -22.55
C LYS A 18 21.71 -36.78 -21.94
N LYS A 19 21.88 -35.46 -21.94
CA LYS A 19 20.93 -34.53 -21.33
C LYS A 19 19.60 -34.75 -22.03
N GLY A 20 18.63 -35.30 -21.30
CA GLY A 20 17.27 -35.47 -21.81
C GLY A 20 16.64 -34.10 -22.08
N PRO A 21 15.52 -34.08 -22.82
CA PRO A 21 14.83 -32.83 -23.13
C PRO A 21 14.49 -32.09 -21.84
N THR A 22 14.62 -30.76 -21.89
CA THR A 22 14.25 -29.94 -20.75
C THR A 22 12.75 -30.08 -20.46
N ARG A 23 12.31 -29.72 -19.25
CA ARG A 23 10.89 -29.79 -18.88
C ARG A 23 10.01 -28.95 -19.81
N GLN A 24 10.56 -27.87 -20.36
CA GLN A 24 9.89 -26.98 -21.30
C GLN A 24 9.83 -27.60 -22.70
N GLU A 25 10.95 -28.16 -23.21
CA GLU A 25 10.96 -28.90 -24.48
C GLU A 25 9.97 -30.07 -24.47
N ALA A 26 9.91 -30.83 -23.36
CA ALA A 26 8.95 -31.91 -23.22
C ALA A 26 7.50 -31.42 -23.17
N ALA A 27 7.25 -30.20 -22.67
CA ALA A 27 5.92 -29.60 -22.69
C ALA A 27 5.55 -29.08 -24.08
N TYR A 28 6.48 -28.47 -24.79
CA TYR A 28 6.30 -28.08 -26.19
C TYR A 28 6.01 -29.29 -27.08
N ALA A 29 6.75 -30.39 -26.92
CA ALA A 29 6.50 -31.62 -27.67
C ALA A 29 5.07 -32.18 -27.46
N ARG A 30 4.55 -32.17 -26.21
CA ARG A 30 3.16 -32.55 -25.94
C ARG A 30 2.14 -31.59 -26.53
N ALA A 31 2.46 -30.30 -26.57
CA ALA A 31 1.61 -29.32 -27.23
C ALA A 31 1.56 -29.55 -28.74
N VAL A 32 2.70 -29.83 -29.37
CA VAL A 32 2.81 -30.14 -30.81
C VAL A 32 1.98 -31.37 -31.16
N GLU A 33 1.99 -32.40 -30.31
CA GLU A 33 1.16 -33.59 -30.49
C GLU A 33 -0.35 -33.28 -30.48
N LYS A 34 -0.78 -32.24 -29.73
CA LYS A 34 -2.20 -31.84 -29.63
C LYS A 34 -2.68 -30.95 -30.78
N LEU A 35 -1.88 -29.98 -31.21
CA LEU A 35 -2.32 -28.93 -32.15
C LEU A 35 -1.58 -28.91 -33.49
N GLY A 36 -0.47 -29.63 -33.60
CA GLY A 36 0.48 -29.50 -34.72
C GLY A 36 1.49 -28.38 -34.49
N GLU A 37 2.71 -28.57 -35.03
CA GLU A 37 3.81 -27.61 -34.83
C GLU A 37 3.56 -26.27 -35.54
N ASP A 38 2.99 -26.32 -36.74
CA ASP A 38 2.78 -25.12 -37.57
C ASP A 38 1.79 -24.16 -36.91
N THR A 39 0.68 -24.69 -36.41
CA THR A 39 -0.33 -23.89 -35.69
C THR A 39 0.23 -23.28 -34.42
N LEU A 40 1.08 -23.99 -33.67
CA LEU A 40 1.70 -23.43 -32.46
C LEU A 40 2.71 -22.32 -32.77
N LYS A 41 3.44 -22.43 -33.88
CA LYS A 41 4.34 -21.37 -34.33
C LYS A 41 3.56 -20.12 -34.73
N GLU A 42 2.52 -20.29 -35.54
CA GLU A 42 1.62 -19.19 -35.93
C GLU A 42 1.02 -18.49 -34.71
N MET A 43 0.53 -19.25 -33.72
CA MET A 43 0.05 -18.68 -32.46
C MET A 43 1.13 -17.91 -31.68
N GLY A 44 2.37 -18.40 -31.69
CA GLY A 44 3.50 -17.75 -31.03
C GLY A 44 3.90 -16.44 -31.72
N ASP A 45 3.89 -16.44 -33.05
CA ASP A 45 4.21 -15.28 -33.88
C ASP A 45 3.13 -14.20 -33.78
N ASP A 46 1.86 -14.60 -33.87
CA ASP A 46 0.71 -13.71 -33.66
C ASP A 46 0.76 -13.08 -32.27
N TRP A 47 1.02 -13.88 -31.23
CA TRP A 47 1.16 -13.37 -29.87
C TRP A 47 2.30 -12.37 -29.74
N GLY A 48 3.43 -12.63 -30.39
CA GLY A 48 4.59 -11.73 -30.42
C GLY A 48 4.29 -10.38 -31.07
N SER A 49 3.29 -10.33 -31.96
CA SER A 49 2.88 -9.10 -32.65
C SER A 49 1.95 -8.20 -31.82
N TRP A 50 1.34 -8.71 -30.74
CA TRP A 50 0.36 -7.99 -29.92
C TRP A 50 0.98 -7.28 -28.71
N ASP A 51 0.45 -6.12 -28.32
CA ASP A 51 0.77 -5.54 -27.01
C ASP A 51 -0.10 -6.24 -25.95
N THR A 52 0.49 -7.22 -25.27
CA THR A 52 -0.20 -8.04 -24.27
C THR A 52 0.12 -7.63 -22.82
N LYS A 53 0.54 -6.37 -22.61
CA LYS A 53 0.77 -5.82 -21.27
C LYS A 53 -0.54 -5.55 -20.54
N TYR A 54 -0.51 -5.52 -19.21
CA TYR A 54 -1.71 -5.24 -18.44
C TYR A 54 -2.30 -3.86 -18.80
N GLY A 55 -3.56 -3.85 -19.24
CA GLY A 55 -4.28 -2.62 -19.62
C GLY A 55 -3.99 -2.10 -21.03
N SER A 56 -3.24 -2.83 -21.86
CA SER A 56 -3.09 -2.53 -23.29
C SER A 56 -4.34 -2.92 -24.09
N ALA A 57 -4.38 -2.51 -25.36
CA ALA A 57 -5.51 -2.75 -26.25
C ALA A 57 -5.79 -4.25 -26.46
N GLU A 58 -4.75 -5.07 -26.66
CA GLU A 58 -4.91 -6.52 -26.89
C GLU A 58 -4.83 -7.37 -25.60
N TRP A 59 -4.91 -6.75 -24.40
CA TRP A 59 -4.85 -7.49 -23.13
C TRP A 59 -6.00 -8.51 -22.99
N GLU A 60 -7.24 -8.11 -23.22
CA GLU A 60 -8.41 -8.99 -23.06
C GLU A 60 -8.42 -10.11 -24.10
N GLN A 61 -8.11 -9.76 -25.36
CA GLN A 61 -7.99 -10.73 -26.45
C GLN A 61 -6.95 -11.82 -26.14
N SER A 62 -5.80 -11.41 -25.60
CA SER A 62 -4.76 -12.37 -25.20
C SER A 62 -5.15 -13.23 -23.98
N GLU A 63 -6.08 -12.79 -23.13
CA GLU A 63 -6.67 -13.68 -22.11
C GLU A 63 -7.59 -14.73 -22.74
N GLY A 64 -8.33 -14.34 -23.78
CA GLY A 64 -9.18 -15.25 -24.56
C GLY A 64 -8.40 -16.41 -25.17
N VAL A 65 -7.21 -16.15 -25.73
CA VAL A 65 -6.33 -17.21 -26.29
C VAL A 65 -5.91 -18.20 -25.20
N VAL A 66 -5.48 -17.71 -24.03
CA VAL A 66 -5.06 -18.59 -22.92
C VAL A 66 -6.24 -19.39 -22.38
N LEU A 67 -7.43 -18.79 -22.28
CA LEU A 67 -8.65 -19.47 -21.87
C LEU A 67 -9.04 -20.58 -22.85
N ASN A 68 -8.93 -20.32 -24.15
CA ASN A 68 -9.22 -21.31 -25.18
C ASN A 68 -8.27 -22.52 -25.06
N LEU A 69 -6.96 -22.28 -24.90
CA LEU A 69 -5.99 -23.36 -24.66
C LEU A 69 -6.31 -24.17 -23.39
N LEU A 70 -6.72 -23.51 -22.29
CA LEU A 70 -7.14 -24.20 -21.08
C LEU A 70 -8.39 -25.07 -21.31
N GLN A 71 -9.37 -24.58 -22.06
CA GLN A 71 -10.58 -25.33 -22.42
C GLN A 71 -10.28 -26.53 -23.32
N GLN A 72 -9.27 -26.42 -24.18
CA GLN A 72 -8.75 -27.53 -24.99
C GLN A 72 -7.89 -28.52 -24.19
N GLY A 73 -7.74 -28.33 -22.87
CA GLY A 73 -7.02 -29.25 -22.00
C GLY A 73 -5.49 -29.10 -22.05
N PHE A 74 -4.98 -27.93 -22.46
CA PHE A 74 -3.55 -27.63 -22.30
C PHE A 74 -3.22 -27.34 -20.83
N SER A 75 -2.14 -27.95 -20.35
CA SER A 75 -1.63 -27.66 -19.01
C SER A 75 -0.94 -26.30 -18.96
N GLU A 76 -0.85 -25.69 -17.77
CA GLU A 76 -0.15 -24.40 -17.63
C GLU A 76 1.28 -24.42 -18.17
N ARG A 77 1.97 -25.56 -18.09
CA ARG A 77 3.33 -25.73 -18.59
C ARG A 77 3.38 -25.81 -20.11
N GLU A 78 2.38 -26.40 -20.74
CA GLU A 78 2.26 -26.44 -22.20
C GLU A 78 1.98 -25.04 -22.73
N ILE A 79 1.06 -24.30 -22.11
CA ILE A 79 0.75 -22.91 -22.47
C ILE A 79 2.00 -22.02 -22.36
N LYS A 80 2.75 -22.13 -21.27
CA LYS A 80 4.02 -21.37 -21.09
C LYS A 80 5.13 -21.78 -22.04
N ALA A 81 5.05 -22.98 -22.63
CA ALA A 81 6.02 -23.43 -23.62
C ALA A 81 5.71 -22.86 -25.01
N ILE A 82 4.43 -22.56 -25.29
CA ILE A 82 3.97 -21.97 -26.56
C ILE A 82 4.05 -20.44 -26.50
N LEU A 83 3.51 -19.84 -25.43
CA LEU A 83 3.30 -18.40 -25.32
C LEU A 83 4.21 -17.80 -24.23
N PRO A 84 4.79 -16.61 -24.44
CA PRO A 84 5.60 -15.90 -23.45
C PRO A 84 4.74 -15.24 -22.35
N VAL A 85 3.90 -16.04 -21.68
CA VAL A 85 2.97 -15.59 -20.64
C VAL A 85 3.52 -15.76 -19.22
N GLY A 86 3.33 -14.73 -18.40
CA GLY A 86 3.69 -14.77 -16.97
C GLY A 86 2.90 -15.82 -16.19
N GLY A 87 3.55 -16.41 -15.17
CA GLY A 87 2.96 -17.48 -14.36
C GLY A 87 1.67 -17.10 -13.63
N SER A 88 1.56 -15.85 -13.19
CA SER A 88 0.36 -15.32 -12.54
C SER A 88 -0.86 -15.37 -13.45
N ARG A 89 -0.71 -14.98 -14.72
CA ARG A 89 -1.79 -14.91 -15.71
C ARG A 89 -2.40 -16.29 -15.96
N VAL A 90 -1.56 -17.27 -16.28
CA VAL A 90 -1.98 -18.65 -16.54
C VAL A 90 -2.60 -19.32 -15.31
N SER A 91 -2.15 -18.98 -14.09
CA SER A 91 -2.70 -19.55 -12.85
C SER A 91 -4.05 -18.93 -12.42
N ARG A 92 -4.35 -17.72 -12.89
CA ARG A 92 -5.59 -16.99 -12.55
C ARG A 92 -6.75 -17.43 -13.43
N LEU A 93 -6.51 -17.59 -14.73
CA LEU A 93 -7.53 -17.90 -15.75
C LEU A 93 -8.33 -19.20 -15.51
N PRO A 94 -7.76 -20.28 -14.97
CA PRO A 94 -8.53 -21.47 -14.59
C PRO A 94 -9.59 -21.19 -13.52
N LYS A 95 -9.31 -20.27 -12.58
CA LYS A 95 -10.28 -19.88 -11.55
C LYS A 95 -11.45 -19.09 -12.13
N VAL A 96 -11.23 -18.40 -13.25
CA VAL A 96 -12.26 -17.69 -14.03
C VAL A 96 -13.24 -18.66 -14.63
N LEU A 97 -12.72 -19.73 -15.24
CA LEU A 97 -13.54 -20.80 -15.82
C LEU A 97 -14.38 -21.48 -14.74
N ALA A 98 -13.85 -21.63 -13.52
CA ALA A 98 -14.56 -22.27 -12.42
C ALA A 98 -15.59 -21.35 -11.70
N LEU A 99 -15.35 -20.03 -11.63
CA LEU A 99 -16.12 -19.10 -10.79
C LEU A 99 -16.95 -18.07 -11.57
N GLY A 100 -16.80 -18.00 -12.90
CA GLY A 100 -17.43 -16.98 -13.74
C GLY A 100 -16.65 -15.65 -13.76
N VAL A 101 -16.74 -14.94 -14.89
CA VAL A 101 -15.97 -13.73 -15.24
C VAL A 101 -16.16 -12.58 -14.23
N ASP A 102 -17.33 -12.50 -13.57
CA ASP A 102 -17.68 -11.42 -12.65
C ASP A 102 -16.88 -11.42 -11.32
N THR A 103 -16.17 -12.50 -11.02
CA THR A 103 -15.51 -12.65 -9.70
C THR A 103 -14.05 -12.20 -9.65
N LEU A 104 -13.44 -11.79 -10.78
CA LEU A 104 -12.01 -11.46 -10.81
C LEU A 104 -11.67 -10.01 -10.54
N HIS A 105 -12.58 -9.11 -10.94
CA HIS A 105 -12.42 -7.68 -10.70
C HIS A 105 -13.00 -7.27 -9.34
N THR A 106 -13.63 -8.19 -8.62
CA THR A 106 -13.85 -7.98 -7.19
C THR A 106 -12.50 -8.15 -6.51
N ARG A 107 -11.77 -7.03 -6.42
CA ARG A 107 -10.69 -6.82 -5.46
C ARG A 107 -11.16 -7.51 -4.18
N ARG A 108 -10.49 -8.60 -3.79
CA ARG A 108 -10.76 -9.26 -2.50
C ARG A 108 -10.91 -8.13 -1.50
N GLN A 109 -12.06 -8.08 -0.81
CA GLN A 109 -12.25 -7.07 0.22
C GLN A 109 -11.02 -7.15 1.11
N PRO A 110 -10.21 -6.08 1.18
CA PRO A 110 -8.97 -6.12 1.93
C PRO A 110 -9.35 -6.56 3.33
N SER A 111 -8.69 -7.62 3.84
CA SER A 111 -8.92 -8.06 5.20
C SER A 111 -8.73 -6.84 6.09
N THR A 112 -9.78 -6.47 6.82
CA THR A 112 -9.73 -5.36 7.76
C THR A 112 -8.50 -5.58 8.63
N PRO A 113 -7.50 -4.67 8.60
CA PRO A 113 -6.28 -4.88 9.34
C PRO A 113 -6.62 -5.14 10.81
N TRP A 114 -5.89 -6.04 11.48
CA TRP A 114 -6.14 -6.31 12.92
C TRP A 114 -6.05 -5.05 13.80
N HIS A 115 -5.39 -4.04 13.28
CA HIS A 115 -5.21 -2.74 13.90
C HIS A 115 -6.21 -1.67 13.42
N ALA A 116 -7.15 -2.01 12.54
CA ALA A 116 -8.23 -1.12 12.16
C ALA A 116 -9.23 -0.99 13.31
N PHE A 117 -9.89 0.16 13.35
CA PHE A 117 -10.92 0.41 14.35
C PHE A 117 -12.15 -0.43 14.08
N THR A 118 -12.82 -0.82 15.16
CA THR A 118 -14.20 -1.26 15.07
C THR A 118 -15.08 -0.05 14.76
N ASP A 119 -16.23 -0.28 14.13
CA ASP A 119 -17.20 0.79 13.84
C ASP A 119 -17.56 1.58 15.11
N LYS A 120 -17.74 0.87 16.24
CA LYS A 120 -17.95 1.47 17.56
C LYS A 120 -16.84 2.46 17.96
N GLY A 121 -15.57 2.11 17.72
CA GLY A 121 -14.45 3.01 18.04
C GLY A 121 -14.43 4.26 17.16
N LEU A 122 -14.85 4.12 15.90
CA LEU A 122 -14.99 5.21 14.95
C LEU A 122 -16.15 6.14 15.34
N ASP A 123 -17.27 5.58 15.77
CA ASP A 123 -18.45 6.33 16.20
C ASP A 123 -18.19 7.11 17.48
N ASN A 124 -17.52 6.50 18.47
CA ASN A 124 -17.08 7.19 19.69
C ASN A 124 -16.14 8.35 19.36
N PHE A 125 -15.20 8.13 18.42
CA PHE A 125 -14.31 9.19 17.98
C PHE A 125 -15.06 10.34 17.29
N LYS A 126 -15.98 10.03 16.36
CA LYS A 126 -16.81 11.05 15.69
C LYS A 126 -17.66 11.84 16.69
N ALA A 127 -18.29 11.16 17.65
CA ALA A 127 -19.06 11.80 18.70
C ALA A 127 -18.20 12.77 19.53
N HIS A 128 -16.96 12.36 19.86
CA HIS A 128 -16.00 13.25 20.51
C HIS A 128 -15.59 14.43 19.62
N CYS A 129 -15.38 14.24 18.31
CA CYS A 129 -15.07 15.35 17.41
C CYS A 129 -16.22 16.37 17.30
N SER A 130 -17.48 15.92 17.41
CA SER A 130 -18.65 16.81 17.37
C SER A 130 -18.74 17.78 18.55
N THR A 131 -17.99 17.55 19.64
CA THR A 131 -17.93 18.49 20.78
C THR A 131 -16.90 19.60 20.57
N TRP A 132 -16.07 19.52 19.53
CA TRP A 132 -15.02 20.51 19.28
C TRP A 132 -15.62 21.80 18.76
N VAL A 133 -15.28 22.91 19.40
CA VAL A 133 -15.62 24.24 18.91
C VAL A 133 -14.64 24.60 17.81
N LEU A 134 -15.14 24.58 16.57
CA LEU A 134 -14.38 24.91 15.37
C LEU A 134 -14.93 26.21 14.76
N GLU A 135 -14.02 27.06 14.30
CA GLU A 135 -14.35 28.22 13.46
C GLU A 135 -13.98 27.93 12.00
N ASP A 136 -14.86 28.31 11.09
CA ASP A 136 -14.55 28.27 9.67
C ASP A 136 -13.54 29.38 9.36
N GLY A 137 -12.41 28.96 8.83
CA GLY A 137 -11.37 29.83 8.33
C GLY A 137 -11.85 30.66 7.15
N PHE A 138 -11.26 31.84 6.99
CA PHE A 138 -11.59 32.75 5.92
C PHE A 138 -11.54 32.04 4.55
N PRO A 139 -12.65 32.04 3.79
CA PRO A 139 -12.66 31.50 2.45
C PRO A 139 -11.75 32.37 1.57
N CYS A 140 -10.72 31.78 0.99
CA CYS A 140 -9.98 32.41 -0.10
C CYS A 140 -10.18 31.57 -1.37
N ALA A 141 -10.18 32.21 -2.54
CA ALA A 141 -10.51 31.54 -3.81
C ALA A 141 -9.62 30.33 -4.15
N HIS A 142 -8.48 30.17 -3.47
CA HIS A 142 -7.50 29.11 -3.71
C HIS A 142 -7.53 27.98 -2.67
N HIS A 143 -8.27 28.16 -1.56
CA HIS A 143 -8.33 27.17 -0.50
C HIS A 143 -9.76 26.94 -0.02
N ARG A 144 -10.12 25.67 0.13
CA ARG A 144 -11.36 25.30 0.84
C ARG A 144 -11.35 25.92 2.24
N PRO A 145 -12.51 26.34 2.77
CA PRO A 145 -12.61 26.85 4.14
C PRO A 145 -11.92 25.90 5.12
N ARG A 146 -10.93 26.41 5.86
CA ARG A 146 -10.14 25.61 6.81
C ARG A 146 -10.79 25.71 8.17
N GLN A 147 -11.20 24.61 8.78
CA GLN A 147 -11.69 24.65 10.16
C GLN A 147 -10.52 24.77 11.14
N TYR A 148 -10.64 25.69 12.09
CA TYR A 148 -9.65 25.94 13.13
C TYR A 148 -10.25 25.74 14.52
N PHE A 149 -9.43 25.30 15.47
CA PHE A 149 -9.83 25.35 16.88
C PHE A 149 -9.85 26.79 17.37
N THR A 150 -10.90 27.13 18.09
CA THR A 150 -11.07 28.46 18.69
C THR A 150 -10.31 28.60 20.00
N GLU A 151 -9.99 27.48 20.66
CA GLU A 151 -9.28 27.48 21.93
C GLU A 151 -7.80 27.91 21.73
N PRO A 152 -7.32 28.93 22.47
CA PRO A 152 -5.94 29.38 22.38
C PRO A 152 -4.97 28.30 22.88
N ASN A 153 -3.88 28.11 22.15
CA ASN A 153 -2.83 27.12 22.44
C ASN A 153 -3.31 25.65 22.41
N LEU A 154 -4.46 25.36 21.79
CA LEU A 154 -4.91 23.99 21.64
C LEU A 154 -4.03 23.25 20.62
N THR A 155 -3.34 22.22 21.10
CA THR A 155 -2.51 21.35 20.25
C THR A 155 -3.22 20.02 20.03
N TRP A 156 -2.89 19.32 18.93
CA TRP A 156 -3.40 17.97 18.69
C TRP A 156 -3.10 17.01 19.84
N LEU A 157 -1.98 17.19 20.55
CA LEU A 157 -1.63 16.38 21.71
C LEU A 157 -2.63 16.56 22.85
N VAL A 158 -3.06 17.80 23.10
CA VAL A 158 -4.07 18.12 24.11
C VAL A 158 -5.42 17.56 23.71
N VAL A 159 -5.83 17.73 22.44
CA VAL A 159 -7.10 17.20 21.93
C VAL A 159 -7.13 15.67 21.99
N HIS A 160 -6.03 15.02 21.60
CA HIS A 160 -5.90 13.57 21.70
C HIS A 160 -5.96 13.08 23.14
N SER A 161 -5.32 13.80 24.07
CA SER A 161 -5.35 13.44 25.50
C SER A 161 -6.77 13.55 26.08
N ARG A 162 -7.53 14.60 25.71
CA ARG A 162 -8.94 14.75 26.08
C ARG A 162 -9.78 13.60 25.53
N TYR A 163 -9.62 13.28 24.25
CA TYR A 163 -10.27 12.13 23.61
C TYR A 163 -10.00 10.81 24.33
N VAL A 164 -8.75 10.54 24.67
CA VAL A 164 -8.37 9.32 25.39
C VAL A 164 -8.99 9.31 26.78
N TYR A 165 -8.93 10.44 27.50
CA TYR A 165 -9.50 10.57 28.83
C TYR A 165 -11.01 10.32 28.81
N ASP A 166 -11.75 11.00 27.94
CA ASP A 166 -13.21 10.89 27.86
C ASP A 166 -13.65 9.48 27.43
N SER A 167 -12.96 8.89 26.44
CA SER A 167 -13.23 7.52 25.99
C SER A 167 -13.02 6.49 27.12
N LYS A 168 -11.98 6.67 27.93
CA LYS A 168 -11.64 5.76 29.03
C LYS A 168 -12.41 6.02 30.31
N ARG A 169 -12.97 7.22 30.46
CA ARG A 169 -13.83 7.57 31.60
C ARG A 169 -15.14 6.80 31.55
N GLU A 170 -15.68 6.58 30.35
CA GLU A 170 -16.91 5.81 30.14
C GLU A 170 -16.66 4.30 30.12
N ASP A 171 -15.54 3.86 29.55
CA ASP A 171 -15.15 2.46 29.48
C ASP A 171 -13.62 2.33 29.60
N SER A 172 -13.13 1.82 30.74
CA SER A 172 -11.69 1.72 31.01
C SER A 172 -10.93 0.85 30.01
N ASP A 173 -11.63 -0.09 29.38
CA ASP A 173 -11.07 -1.02 28.38
C ASP A 173 -11.29 -0.52 26.94
N ALA A 174 -11.85 0.68 26.76
CA ALA A 174 -12.06 1.27 25.45
C ALA A 174 -10.74 1.42 24.68
N ARG A 175 -10.74 0.90 23.44
CA ARG A 175 -9.62 1.02 22.52
C ARG A 175 -9.61 2.42 21.91
N THR A 176 -8.59 3.22 22.24
CA THR A 176 -8.42 4.58 21.72
C THR A 176 -7.45 4.64 20.55
N MET A 177 -7.62 5.63 19.66
CA MET A 177 -6.63 5.95 18.63
C MET A 177 -5.26 6.26 19.24
N SER A 178 -4.19 5.73 18.66
CA SER A 178 -2.84 6.18 18.98
C SER A 178 -2.63 7.58 18.41
N TYR A 179 -1.80 8.39 19.07
CA TYR A 179 -1.59 9.79 18.70
C TYR A 179 -1.27 10.00 17.21
N SER A 180 -0.36 9.19 16.65
CA SER A 180 0.01 9.27 15.21
C SER A 180 -1.14 8.94 14.25
N ARG A 181 -2.02 8.01 14.61
CA ARG A 181 -3.19 7.68 13.77
C ARG A 181 -4.29 8.72 13.93
N PHE A 182 -4.45 9.25 15.14
CA PHE A 182 -5.34 10.36 15.42
C PHE A 182 -4.98 11.55 14.52
N THR A 183 -3.72 11.96 14.47
CA THR A 183 -3.29 13.07 13.60
C THR A 183 -3.49 12.77 12.12
N GLN A 184 -3.15 11.56 11.65
CA GLN A 184 -3.38 11.15 10.26
C GLN A 184 -4.86 11.19 9.85
N TYR A 185 -5.74 10.65 10.70
CA TYR A 185 -7.18 10.61 10.42
C TYR A 185 -7.78 12.01 10.45
N VAL A 186 -7.41 12.80 11.45
CA VAL A 186 -7.87 14.18 11.55
C VAL A 186 -7.38 14.99 10.35
N HIS A 187 -6.13 14.84 9.91
CA HIS A 187 -5.65 15.50 8.69
C HIS A 187 -6.38 15.04 7.42
N PHE A 188 -6.83 13.77 7.36
CA PHE A 188 -7.57 13.27 6.20
C PHE A 188 -9.00 13.86 6.14
N TYR A 189 -9.73 13.88 7.25
CA TYR A 189 -11.13 14.32 7.30
C TYR A 189 -11.28 15.82 7.58
N TYR A 190 -10.29 16.43 8.23
CA TYR A 190 -10.20 17.85 8.58
C TYR A 190 -8.83 18.39 8.13
N PRO A 191 -8.59 18.52 6.81
CA PRO A 191 -7.28 18.91 6.22
C PRO A 191 -6.83 20.36 6.49
N GLY A 192 -7.29 20.97 7.59
CA GLY A 192 -7.13 22.39 7.90
C GLY A 192 -5.85 22.80 8.61
N GLN A 193 -5.13 21.91 9.30
CA GLN A 193 -3.89 22.28 9.99
C GLN A 193 -2.66 22.18 9.09
N PRO A 194 -1.91 23.27 8.84
CA PRO A 194 -0.56 23.12 8.34
C PRO A 194 0.37 22.70 9.48
N GLU A 195 1.24 21.73 9.24
CA GLU A 195 2.54 21.77 9.90
C GLU A 195 3.19 23.09 9.47
N LEU A 196 3.37 24.02 10.40
CA LEU A 196 4.05 25.28 10.13
C LEU A 196 5.41 24.96 9.51
N THR A 197 5.68 25.58 8.36
CA THR A 197 6.98 25.40 7.71
C THR A 197 8.08 25.94 8.64
N ALA A 198 9.32 25.48 8.46
CA ALA A 198 10.43 26.01 9.25
C ALA A 198 10.55 27.53 9.11
N TYR A 199 10.16 28.08 7.95
CA TYR A 199 10.11 29.50 7.67
C TYR A 199 9.02 30.23 8.46
N ASP A 200 7.79 29.69 8.50
CA ASP A 200 6.69 30.29 9.28
C ASP A 200 6.97 30.26 10.79
N LYS A 201 7.60 29.17 11.26
CA LYS A 201 8.08 29.07 12.64
C LYS A 201 9.12 30.16 12.96
N GLN A 202 9.97 30.49 11.99
CA GLN A 202 11.02 31.48 12.15
C GLN A 202 10.46 32.91 12.14
N ILE A 203 9.46 33.21 11.30
CA ILE A 203 8.74 34.49 11.30
C ILE A 203 8.03 34.71 12.64
N ILE A 204 7.30 33.72 13.12
CA ILE A 204 6.57 33.81 14.41
C ILE A 204 7.56 33.96 15.58
N LEU A 205 8.71 33.29 15.53
CA LEU A 205 9.76 33.47 16.53
C LEU A 205 10.33 34.90 16.47
N LEU A 206 10.55 35.44 15.27
CA LEU A 206 11.05 36.80 15.07
C LEU A 206 10.07 37.83 15.66
N GLU A 207 8.78 37.74 15.34
CA GLU A 207 7.73 38.63 15.86
C GLU A 207 7.61 38.55 17.40
N LYS A 208 7.73 37.36 17.98
CA LYS A 208 7.73 37.20 19.44
C LYS A 208 8.96 37.83 20.08
N THR A 209 10.13 37.72 19.45
CA THR A 209 11.34 38.35 19.96
C THR A 209 11.30 39.87 19.87
N THR A 210 10.71 40.44 18.82
CA THR A 210 10.56 41.90 18.69
C THR A 210 9.63 42.45 19.76
N HIS A 211 8.45 41.85 19.97
CA HIS A 211 7.53 42.29 21.04
C HIS A 211 8.13 42.17 22.44
N LEU A 212 8.90 41.11 22.70
CA LEU A 212 9.56 40.92 23.99
C LEU A 212 10.67 41.94 24.22
N ASN A 213 11.43 42.28 23.18
CA ASN A 213 12.46 43.32 23.24
C ASN A 213 11.85 44.71 23.44
N GLU A 214 10.73 45.02 22.78
CA GLU A 214 9.99 46.27 22.98
C GLU A 214 9.47 46.38 24.42
N ALA A 215 8.89 45.30 24.96
CA ALA A 215 8.42 45.27 26.35
C ALA A 215 9.56 45.44 27.36
N ILE A 216 10.72 44.82 27.12
CA ILE A 216 11.92 45.02 27.94
C ILE A 216 12.42 46.47 27.85
N SER A 217 12.42 47.05 26.64
CA SER A 217 12.82 48.44 26.42
C SER A 217 11.90 49.41 27.17
N GLN A 218 10.58 49.24 27.06
CA GLN A 218 9.59 50.00 27.82
C GLN A 218 9.80 49.86 29.34
N ARG A 219 10.05 48.65 29.83
CA ARG A 219 10.31 48.41 31.26
C ARG A 219 11.59 49.10 31.73
N ARG A 220 12.66 49.06 30.93
CA ARG A 220 13.91 49.76 31.23
C ARG A 220 13.71 51.27 31.25
N PHE A 221 12.98 51.81 30.28
CA PHE A 221 12.61 53.23 30.22
C PHE A 221 11.85 53.67 31.47
N VAL A 222 10.81 52.93 31.86
CA VAL A 222 10.05 53.21 33.09
C VAL A 222 10.94 53.09 34.33
N SER A 223 11.83 52.10 34.39
CA SER A 223 12.76 51.94 35.52
C SER A 223 13.81 53.05 35.60
N SER A 224 14.28 53.61 34.49
CA SER A 224 15.17 54.77 34.50
C SER A 224 14.45 56.05 34.89
N PHE A 225 13.20 56.21 34.44
CA PHE A 225 12.35 57.35 34.77
C PHE A 225 12.00 57.41 36.26
N ILE A 226 11.82 56.27 36.92
CA ILE A 226 11.58 56.20 38.38
C ILE A 226 12.85 56.49 39.19
N ARG A 227 14.04 56.28 38.60
CA ARG A 227 15.34 56.48 39.28
C ARG A 227 15.92 57.89 39.10
N SER A 228 15.38 58.70 38.18
CA SER A 228 15.68 60.13 38.02
C SER A 228 14.78 60.98 38.89
#